data_AF-A0A3D5WK65-F1
#
_entry.id   AF-A0A3D5WK65-F1
#
_cell.length_a   1.000
_cell.length_b   1.000
_cell.length_c   1.000
_cell.angle_alpha   90.00
_cell.angle_beta   90.00
_cell.angle_gamma   90.00
#
_symmetry.space_group_name_H-M   'P 1'
#
loop_
_entity.id
_entity.type
_entity.pdbx_description
1 polymer ?
#
loop_
_entity_poly.entity_id
_entity_poly.type
_entity_poly.pdbx_seq_one_letter_code
_entity_poly.pdbx_strand_id
1 'polypeptide(L)'
;MEKLLQETFADLRLTARQQSVFEEVYVERLCLLREQKRVEVHIVSEHIIPYREIALLEYALNQLFDKAGFTVQVTDRFRLSEQYTPENFWQEYQDSILMILKESNVLEFNMFYSGECHLEGETLYLCCDDDILFRARETEVIKKVQDLFSRKAGFSITLKISYREPQIQEEEEISYRDVIQHKNQVQSVEAFGTEKAQGSERGSGTKNMGAQGKTAGRSQDPGTVSGQKAPTETVVKTAAEPVVEKKNDSTEK
;
A
#
# COMPACT_ATOMS: atom_id res chain seq x y z
N MET A 1 -24.43 -22.26 4.14
CA MET A 1 -24.96 -21.55 5.32
C MET A 1 -23.93 -20.50 5.65
N GLU A 2 -24.28 -19.25 5.43
CA GLU A 2 -23.40 -18.11 5.72
C GLU A 2 -23.31 -17.95 7.24
N LYS A 3 -22.17 -17.46 7.74
CA LYS A 3 -21.92 -17.21 9.16
C LYS A 3 -21.28 -15.85 9.32
N LEU A 4 -21.46 -15.20 10.46
CA LEU A 4 -20.78 -13.94 10.72
C LEU A 4 -19.26 -14.14 10.73
N LEU A 5 -18.53 -13.13 10.27
CA LEU A 5 -17.07 -13.14 10.22
C LEU A 5 -16.46 -13.39 11.60
N GLN A 6 -17.00 -12.72 12.62
CA GLN A 6 -16.53 -12.80 14.00
C GLN A 6 -16.84 -14.16 14.66
N GLU A 7 -17.97 -14.80 14.30
CA GLU A 7 -18.29 -16.17 14.71
C GLU A 7 -17.39 -17.21 14.01
N THR A 8 -17.03 -16.95 12.76
CA THR A 8 -16.20 -17.85 11.94
C THR A 8 -14.75 -17.84 12.40
N PHE A 9 -14.26 -16.70 12.88
CA PHE A 9 -12.90 -16.50 13.36
C PHE A 9 -12.89 -15.94 14.80
N ALA A 10 -13.32 -16.74 15.77
CA ALA A 10 -13.45 -16.31 17.18
C ALA A 10 -12.16 -15.76 17.82
N ASP A 11 -10.98 -16.17 17.34
CA ASP A 11 -9.67 -15.67 17.79
C ASP A 11 -9.20 -14.39 17.06
N LEU A 12 -9.98 -13.86 16.11
CA LEU A 12 -9.64 -12.69 15.31
C LEU A 12 -9.69 -11.41 16.17
N ARG A 13 -8.54 -10.75 16.32
CA ARG A 13 -8.41 -9.53 17.11
C ARG A 13 -8.65 -8.28 16.26
N LEU A 14 -9.89 -7.83 16.22
CA LEU A 14 -10.29 -6.56 15.60
C LEU A 14 -10.31 -5.42 16.63
N THR A 15 -9.97 -4.20 16.20
CA THR A 15 -10.20 -2.98 17.00
C THR A 15 -11.71 -2.69 17.14
N ALA A 16 -12.13 -1.92 18.15
CA ALA A 16 -13.54 -1.58 18.35
C ALA A 16 -14.20 -0.93 17.11
N ARG A 17 -13.46 -0.09 16.37
CA ARG A 17 -13.92 0.46 15.09
C ARG A 17 -14.16 -0.64 14.05
N GLN A 18 -13.20 -1.56 13.90
CA GLN A 18 -13.33 -2.66 12.95
C GLN A 18 -14.44 -3.65 13.33
N GLN A 19 -14.67 -3.88 14.63
CA GLN A 19 -15.78 -4.73 15.09
C GLN A 19 -17.14 -4.19 14.61
N SER A 20 -17.34 -2.87 14.64
CA SER A 20 -18.55 -2.23 14.09
C SER A 20 -18.59 -2.27 12.55
N VAL A 21 -17.48 -2.01 11.86
CA VAL A 21 -17.40 -2.11 10.38
C VAL A 21 -17.72 -3.53 9.87
N PHE A 22 -17.34 -4.55 10.65
CA PHE A 22 -17.52 -5.96 10.35
C PHE A 22 -18.61 -6.65 11.19
N GLU A 23 -19.58 -5.90 11.70
CA GLU A 23 -20.67 -6.42 12.54
C GLU A 23 -21.64 -7.28 11.70
N GLU A 24 -22.10 -6.76 10.56
CA GLU A 24 -23.05 -7.41 9.65
C GLU A 24 -22.36 -8.01 8.41
N VAL A 25 -21.16 -8.58 8.61
CA VAL A 25 -20.34 -9.15 7.52
C VAL A 25 -20.25 -10.65 7.64
N TYR A 26 -20.58 -11.34 6.55
CA TYR A 26 -20.73 -12.79 6.51
C TYR A 26 -19.64 -13.45 5.69
N VAL A 27 -19.18 -14.61 6.13
CA VAL A 27 -18.35 -15.52 5.34
C VAL A 27 -19.27 -16.40 4.50
N GLU A 28 -19.26 -16.20 3.18
CA GLU A 28 -20.00 -17.03 2.23
C GLU A 28 -19.28 -18.36 2.00
N ARG A 29 -17.96 -18.31 1.79
CA ARG A 29 -17.16 -19.47 1.39
C ARG A 29 -15.73 -19.40 1.92
N LEU A 30 -15.27 -20.54 2.44
CA LEU A 30 -13.86 -20.78 2.79
C LEU A 30 -13.29 -21.84 1.84
N CYS A 31 -12.16 -21.55 1.20
CA CYS A 31 -11.44 -22.52 0.36
C CYS A 31 -10.03 -22.74 0.90
N LEU A 32 -9.68 -24.00 1.20
CA LEU A 32 -8.33 -24.39 1.64
C LEU A 32 -7.54 -24.94 0.45
N LEU A 33 -6.64 -24.12 -0.10
CA LEU A 33 -5.74 -24.45 -1.19
C LEU A 33 -4.41 -24.99 -0.64
N ARG A 34 -4.40 -26.31 -0.37
CA ARG A 34 -3.31 -26.98 0.36
C ARG A 34 -1.96 -26.92 -0.35
N GLU A 35 -1.94 -27.08 -1.67
CA GLU A 35 -0.69 -27.08 -2.46
C GLU A 35 -0.05 -25.69 -2.49
N GLN A 36 -0.90 -24.65 -2.60
CA GLN A 36 -0.54 -23.23 -2.62
C GLN A 36 -0.29 -22.68 -1.20
N LYS A 37 -0.55 -23.48 -0.16
CA LYS A 37 -0.60 -23.04 1.26
C LYS A 37 -1.44 -21.78 1.47
N ARG A 38 -2.59 -21.68 0.79
CA ARG A 38 -3.47 -20.51 0.85
C ARG A 38 -4.85 -20.86 1.41
N VAL A 39 -5.43 -19.96 2.19
CA VAL A 39 -6.85 -19.95 2.55
C VAL A 39 -7.50 -18.77 1.84
N GLU A 40 -8.57 -19.02 1.10
CA GLU A 40 -9.39 -17.95 0.51
C GLU A 40 -10.66 -17.76 1.35
N VAL A 41 -10.88 -16.53 1.78
CA VAL A 41 -12.01 -16.12 2.62
C VAL A 41 -12.90 -15.22 1.78
N HIS A 42 -14.00 -15.78 1.27
CA HIS A 42 -14.97 -15.06 0.46
C HIS A 42 -16.03 -14.49 1.39
N ILE A 43 -16.10 -13.15 1.49
CA ILE A 43 -17.00 -12.43 2.39
C ILE A 43 -18.04 -11.62 1.62
N VAL A 44 -19.17 -11.38 2.27
CA VAL A 44 -20.26 -10.57 1.74
C VAL A 44 -20.79 -9.62 2.82
N SER A 45 -21.14 -8.42 2.40
CA SER A 45 -21.62 -7.31 3.24
C SER A 45 -22.82 -6.64 2.58
N GLU A 46 -23.74 -6.07 3.35
CA GLU A 46 -24.88 -5.31 2.81
C GLU A 46 -24.55 -3.81 2.64
N HIS A 47 -23.54 -3.32 3.37
CA HIS A 47 -22.94 -1.99 3.22
C HIS A 47 -21.57 -2.01 2.52
N ILE A 48 -21.18 -0.87 1.98
CA ILE A 48 -19.84 -0.65 1.41
C ILE A 48 -18.80 -0.61 2.54
N ILE A 49 -17.71 -1.37 2.37
CA ILE A 49 -16.58 -1.41 3.32
C ILE A 49 -15.31 -0.92 2.61
N PRO A 50 -14.70 0.20 3.05
CA PRO A 50 -13.49 0.72 2.42
C PRO A 50 -12.39 -0.33 2.29
N TYR A 51 -11.73 -0.40 1.14
CA TYR A 51 -10.72 -1.42 0.84
C TYR A 51 -9.59 -1.48 1.88
N ARG A 52 -9.24 -0.35 2.48
CA ARG A 52 -8.29 -0.28 3.60
C ARG A 52 -8.69 -1.17 4.79
N GLU A 53 -9.97 -1.23 5.15
CA GLU A 53 -10.45 -2.08 6.24
C GLU A 53 -10.39 -3.56 5.84
N ILE A 54 -10.68 -3.89 4.57
CA ILE A 54 -10.52 -5.24 4.01
C ILE A 54 -9.05 -5.69 4.05
N ALA A 55 -8.11 -4.84 3.64
CA ALA A 55 -6.68 -5.12 3.70
C ALA A 55 -6.17 -5.31 5.15
N LEU A 56 -6.69 -4.52 6.10
CA LEU A 56 -6.39 -4.71 7.53
C LEU A 56 -6.98 -6.01 8.09
N LEU A 57 -8.16 -6.42 7.63
CA LEU A 57 -8.76 -7.71 7.95
C LEU A 57 -7.93 -8.87 7.38
N GLU A 58 -7.50 -8.79 6.11
CA GLU A 58 -6.63 -9.79 5.48
C GLU A 58 -5.30 -9.91 6.24
N TYR A 59 -4.69 -8.80 6.64
CA TYR A 59 -3.50 -8.81 7.48
C TYR A 59 -3.76 -9.52 8.83
N ALA A 60 -4.85 -9.16 9.53
CA ALA A 60 -5.20 -9.78 10.81
C ALA A 60 -5.47 -11.29 10.69
N LEU A 61 -6.10 -11.73 9.59
CA LEU A 61 -6.30 -13.14 9.29
C LEU A 61 -4.98 -13.85 8.94
N ASN A 62 -4.08 -13.23 8.17
CA ASN A 62 -2.75 -13.79 7.91
C ASN A 62 -2.01 -14.06 9.23
N GLN A 63 -2.02 -13.13 10.19
CA GLN A 63 -1.41 -13.35 11.52
C GLN A 63 -2.04 -14.50 12.32
N LEU A 64 -3.30 -14.85 12.06
CA LEU A 64 -3.99 -15.99 12.69
C LEU A 64 -3.55 -17.32 12.06
N PHE A 65 -3.37 -17.36 10.73
CA PHE A 65 -3.04 -18.57 9.96
C PHE A 65 -1.54 -18.82 9.75
N ASP A 66 -0.68 -17.82 9.98
CA ASP A 66 0.79 -17.91 9.84
C ASP A 66 1.38 -19.07 10.69
N LYS A 67 0.86 -19.28 11.90
CA LYS A 67 1.24 -20.42 12.78
C LYS A 67 0.99 -21.80 12.15
N ALA A 68 0.03 -21.90 11.25
CA ALA A 68 -0.26 -23.12 10.49
C ALA A 68 0.54 -23.20 9.17
N GLY A 69 1.30 -22.16 8.83
CA GLY A 69 2.04 -22.04 7.58
C GLY A 69 1.17 -21.76 6.37
N PHE A 70 0.02 -21.10 6.56
CA PHE A 70 -0.90 -20.70 5.48
C PHE A 70 -1.00 -19.18 5.36
N THR A 71 -1.00 -18.68 4.12
CA THR A 71 -1.39 -17.30 3.81
C THR A 71 -2.90 -17.20 3.63
N VAL A 72 -3.46 -16.03 3.88
CA VAL A 72 -4.89 -15.73 3.69
C VAL A 72 -5.05 -14.71 2.58
N GLN A 73 -6.02 -14.95 1.70
CA GLN A 73 -6.54 -13.97 0.75
C GLN A 73 -8.03 -13.75 1.02
N VAL A 74 -8.43 -12.51 1.21
CA VAL A 74 -9.83 -12.10 1.38
C VAL A 74 -10.38 -11.68 0.02
N THR A 75 -11.64 -12.03 -0.25
CA THR A 75 -12.38 -11.57 -1.43
C THR A 75 -13.76 -11.13 -0.99
N ASP A 76 -14.01 -9.84 -1.05
CA ASP A 76 -15.24 -9.19 -0.65
C ASP A 76 -16.13 -8.85 -1.86
N ARG A 77 -17.44 -8.85 -1.61
CA ARG A 77 -18.44 -8.18 -2.45
C ARG A 77 -19.59 -7.65 -1.60
N PHE A 78 -20.36 -6.75 -2.17
CA PHE A 78 -21.46 -6.05 -1.54
C PHE A 78 -22.79 -6.51 -2.15
N ARG A 79 -23.74 -6.92 -1.30
CA ARG A 79 -25.16 -7.10 -1.64
C ARG A 79 -25.89 -5.80 -1.33
N LEU A 80 -25.59 -4.76 -2.12
CA LEU A 80 -26.20 -3.45 -1.95
C LEU A 80 -27.70 -3.50 -2.23
N SER A 81 -28.46 -2.59 -1.62
CA SER A 81 -29.88 -2.44 -1.89
C SER A 81 -30.14 -1.92 -3.31
N GLU A 82 -31.34 -2.16 -3.85
CA GLU A 82 -31.78 -1.67 -5.18
C GLU A 82 -31.73 -0.14 -5.35
N GLN A 83 -31.52 0.60 -4.26
CA GLN A 83 -31.37 2.07 -4.26
C GLN A 83 -29.96 2.54 -4.62
N TYR A 84 -28.96 1.65 -4.55
CA TYR A 84 -27.61 1.99 -5.02
C TYR A 84 -27.58 2.00 -6.54
N THR A 85 -27.18 3.15 -7.08
CA THR A 85 -26.77 3.27 -8.49
C THR A 85 -25.25 3.18 -8.58
N PRO A 86 -24.69 2.99 -9.79
CA PRO A 86 -23.25 3.09 -10.01
C PRO A 86 -22.66 4.41 -9.49
N GLU A 87 -23.38 5.54 -9.58
CA GLU A 87 -22.90 6.87 -9.15
C GLU A 87 -22.70 6.94 -7.64
N ASN A 88 -23.67 6.46 -6.87
CA ASN A 88 -23.58 6.44 -5.40
C ASN A 88 -22.44 5.53 -4.95
N PHE A 89 -22.30 4.35 -5.59
CA PHE A 89 -21.18 3.46 -5.34
C PHE A 89 -19.83 4.09 -5.70
N TRP A 90 -19.71 4.82 -6.82
CA TRP A 90 -18.49 5.55 -7.16
C TRP A 90 -18.15 6.63 -6.13
N GLN A 91 -19.13 7.44 -5.71
CA GLN A 91 -18.91 8.50 -4.72
C GLN A 91 -18.33 7.96 -3.40
N GLU A 92 -18.85 6.83 -2.91
CA GLU A 92 -18.41 6.20 -1.67
C GLU A 92 -17.15 5.31 -1.82
N TYR A 93 -16.90 4.74 -3.00
CA TYR A 93 -15.88 3.71 -3.20
C TYR A 93 -14.68 4.11 -4.08
N GLN A 94 -14.68 5.31 -4.70
CA GLN A 94 -13.59 5.79 -5.54
C GLN A 94 -12.21 5.68 -4.86
N ASP A 95 -12.06 6.14 -3.61
CA ASP A 95 -10.80 6.05 -2.86
C ASP A 95 -10.31 4.60 -2.71
N SER A 96 -11.25 3.67 -2.54
CA SER A 96 -10.96 2.24 -2.45
C SER A 96 -10.52 1.67 -3.79
N ILE A 97 -11.12 2.11 -4.90
CA ILE A 97 -10.69 1.77 -6.27
C ILE A 97 -9.28 2.32 -6.52
N LEU A 98 -8.98 3.57 -6.16
CA LEU A 98 -7.63 4.14 -6.27
C LEU A 98 -6.61 3.33 -5.45
N MET A 99 -6.94 2.89 -4.24
CA MET A 99 -6.05 2.02 -3.45
C MET A 99 -5.80 0.66 -4.12
N ILE A 100 -6.84 0.01 -4.67
CA ILE A 100 -6.73 -1.27 -5.40
C ILE A 100 -5.90 -1.12 -6.68
N LEU A 101 -6.09 -0.03 -7.42
CA LEU A 101 -5.26 0.31 -8.58
C LEU A 101 -3.79 0.49 -8.14
N LYS A 102 -3.53 1.22 -7.05
CA LYS A 102 -2.18 1.50 -6.56
C LYS A 102 -1.41 0.26 -6.15
N GLU A 103 -2.10 -0.68 -5.50
CA GLU A 103 -1.51 -1.95 -5.08
C GLU A 103 -1.24 -2.88 -6.27
N SER A 104 -2.10 -2.87 -7.30
CA SER A 104 -1.95 -3.74 -8.46
C SER A 104 -1.03 -3.19 -9.57
N ASN A 105 -1.05 -1.88 -9.83
CA ASN A 105 -0.21 -1.21 -10.82
C ASN A 105 -0.21 0.32 -10.61
N VAL A 106 0.94 0.88 -10.21
CA VAL A 106 1.11 2.31 -9.92
C VAL A 106 0.77 3.21 -11.11
N LEU A 107 1.01 2.79 -12.36
CA LEU A 107 0.66 3.59 -13.54
C LEU A 107 -0.86 3.77 -13.71
N GLU A 108 -1.63 2.72 -13.40
CA GLU A 108 -3.09 2.76 -13.49
C GLU A 108 -3.70 3.62 -12.38
N PHE A 109 -3.09 3.60 -11.19
CA PHE A 109 -3.41 4.56 -10.12
C PHE A 109 -3.08 5.99 -10.54
N ASN A 110 -1.89 6.26 -11.07
CA ASN A 110 -1.48 7.59 -11.49
C ASN A 110 -2.43 8.16 -12.56
N MET A 111 -2.87 7.33 -13.52
CA MET A 111 -3.81 7.69 -14.58
C MET A 111 -5.17 8.19 -14.02
N PHE A 112 -5.65 7.59 -12.93
CA PHE A 112 -6.85 8.05 -12.20
C PHE A 112 -6.56 9.21 -11.25
N TYR A 113 -5.36 9.28 -10.67
CA TYR A 113 -5.00 10.26 -9.64
C TYR A 113 -4.65 11.64 -10.20
N SER A 114 -3.98 11.71 -11.37
CA SER A 114 -3.81 12.98 -12.09
C SER A 114 -5.02 13.32 -12.97
N GLY A 115 -5.80 12.32 -13.36
CA GLY A 115 -6.97 12.49 -14.21
C GLY A 115 -8.18 13.11 -13.49
N GLU A 116 -9.05 13.74 -14.28
CA GLU A 116 -10.40 14.13 -13.84
C GLU A 116 -11.35 12.97 -14.11
N CYS A 117 -12.06 12.51 -13.09
CA CYS A 117 -12.93 11.34 -13.18
C CYS A 117 -14.35 11.64 -12.65
N HIS A 118 -15.37 11.31 -13.43
CA HIS A 118 -16.77 11.41 -13.02
C HIS A 118 -17.64 10.30 -13.63
N LEU A 119 -18.69 9.91 -12.93
CA LEU A 119 -19.68 8.94 -13.39
C LEU A 119 -20.98 9.64 -13.77
N GLU A 120 -21.54 9.29 -14.93
CA GLU A 120 -22.86 9.72 -15.38
C GLU A 120 -23.64 8.49 -15.89
N GLY A 121 -24.69 8.10 -15.18
CA GLY A 121 -25.39 6.83 -15.42
C GLY A 121 -24.43 5.65 -15.25
N GLU A 122 -24.42 4.78 -16.26
CA GLU A 122 -23.53 3.61 -16.33
C GLU A 122 -22.18 3.93 -17.01
N THR A 123 -21.84 5.21 -17.26
CA THR A 123 -20.56 5.58 -17.91
C THR A 123 -19.63 6.31 -16.96
N LEU A 124 -18.42 5.76 -16.79
CA LEU A 124 -17.29 6.42 -16.14
C LEU A 124 -16.48 7.15 -17.20
N TYR A 125 -16.28 8.45 -17.00
CA TYR A 125 -15.45 9.29 -17.85
C TYR A 125 -14.17 9.63 -17.10
N LEU A 126 -13.04 9.22 -17.66
CA LEU A 126 -11.70 9.57 -17.16
C LEU A 126 -11.00 10.45 -18.20
N CYS A 127 -10.64 11.68 -17.83
CA CYS A 127 -9.79 12.55 -18.63
C CYS A 127 -8.39 12.61 -18.00
N CYS A 128 -7.40 12.00 -18.65
CA CYS A 128 -6.02 11.96 -18.16
C CYS A 128 -5.05 12.60 -19.17
N ASP A 129 -3.79 12.75 -18.78
CA ASP A 129 -2.76 13.35 -19.63
C ASP A 129 -2.39 12.41 -20.81
N ASP A 130 -2.06 12.97 -21.98
CA ASP A 130 -1.73 12.20 -23.20
C ASP A 130 -0.31 11.61 -23.15
N ASP A 131 -0.10 10.70 -22.19
CA ASP A 131 1.14 9.99 -21.96
C ASP A 131 1.16 8.60 -22.62
N ILE A 132 2.30 8.23 -23.20
CA ILE A 132 2.47 6.97 -23.95
C ILE A 132 2.31 5.74 -23.04
N LEU A 133 2.67 5.82 -21.76
CA LEU A 133 2.51 4.74 -20.78
C LEU A 133 1.04 4.59 -20.36
N PHE A 134 0.29 5.69 -20.27
CA PHE A 134 -1.17 5.65 -20.04
C PHE A 134 -1.90 5.05 -21.25
N ARG A 135 -1.56 5.46 -22.47
CA ARG A 135 -2.06 4.84 -23.72
C ARG A 135 -1.79 3.34 -23.77
N ALA A 136 -0.58 2.91 -23.39
CA ALA A 136 -0.19 1.51 -23.34
C ALA A 136 -0.91 0.67 -22.26
N ARG A 137 -1.77 1.27 -21.43
CA ARG A 137 -2.55 0.61 -20.37
C ARG A 137 -4.06 0.81 -20.49
N GLU A 138 -4.54 1.58 -21.48
CA GLU A 138 -5.94 1.95 -21.67
C GLU A 138 -6.88 0.72 -21.60
N THR A 139 -6.53 -0.36 -22.31
CA THR A 139 -7.33 -1.59 -22.38
C THR A 139 -7.34 -2.39 -21.08
N GLU A 140 -6.22 -2.48 -20.37
CA GLU A 140 -6.12 -3.16 -19.07
C GLU A 140 -6.90 -2.41 -17.99
N VAL A 141 -6.80 -1.08 -17.98
CA VAL A 141 -7.48 -0.20 -17.03
C VAL A 141 -9.00 -0.29 -17.20
N ILE A 142 -9.50 -0.18 -18.44
CA ILE A 142 -10.93 -0.33 -18.76
C ILE A 142 -11.47 -1.65 -18.20
N LYS A 143 -10.83 -2.77 -18.52
CA LYS A 143 -11.25 -4.09 -18.04
C LYS A 143 -11.21 -4.18 -16.52
N LYS A 144 -10.11 -3.77 -15.87
CA LYS A 144 -9.93 -3.89 -14.43
C LYS A 144 -10.98 -3.09 -13.65
N VAL A 145 -11.31 -1.87 -14.10
CA VAL A 145 -12.29 -1.01 -13.42
C VAL A 145 -13.72 -1.54 -13.64
N GLN A 146 -14.06 -1.98 -14.84
CA GLN A 146 -15.35 -2.65 -15.10
C GLN A 146 -15.51 -3.92 -14.27
N ASP A 147 -14.47 -4.77 -14.21
CA ASP A 147 -14.42 -5.97 -13.37
C ASP A 147 -14.52 -5.65 -11.88
N LEU A 148 -14.06 -4.48 -11.42
CA LEU A 148 -14.21 -4.05 -10.03
C LEU A 148 -15.66 -3.70 -9.71
N PHE A 149 -16.32 -2.86 -10.51
CA PHE A 149 -17.75 -2.54 -10.33
C PHE A 149 -18.61 -3.82 -10.36
N SER A 150 -18.37 -4.70 -11.34
CA SER A 150 -19.13 -5.94 -11.52
C SER A 150 -18.91 -6.92 -10.36
N ARG A 151 -17.66 -7.20 -9.95
CA ARG A 151 -17.39 -8.16 -8.86
C ARG A 151 -17.71 -7.61 -7.48
N LYS A 152 -17.50 -6.31 -7.23
CA LYS A 152 -17.74 -5.69 -5.92
C LYS A 152 -19.21 -5.41 -5.67
N ALA A 153 -19.95 -4.89 -6.65
CA ALA A 153 -21.30 -4.37 -6.43
C ALA A 153 -22.35 -4.87 -7.45
N GLY A 154 -21.97 -5.72 -8.41
CA GLY A 154 -22.87 -6.23 -9.44
C GLY A 154 -23.15 -5.25 -10.59
N PHE A 155 -22.57 -4.04 -10.57
CA PHE A 155 -22.82 -3.03 -11.59
C PHE A 155 -22.05 -3.31 -12.88
N SER A 156 -22.74 -3.16 -14.01
CA SER A 156 -22.14 -3.10 -15.35
C SER A 156 -21.96 -1.63 -15.71
N ILE A 157 -20.71 -1.20 -15.97
CA ILE A 157 -20.40 0.16 -16.41
C ILE A 157 -19.53 0.16 -17.66
N THR A 158 -19.47 1.29 -18.35
CA THR A 158 -18.52 1.57 -19.44
C THR A 158 -17.49 2.60 -18.97
N LEU A 159 -16.19 2.27 -18.97
CA LEU A 159 -15.13 3.28 -18.83
C LEU A 159 -14.79 3.85 -20.20
N LYS A 160 -14.93 5.17 -20.36
CA LYS A 160 -14.44 5.94 -21.51
C LYS A 160 -13.26 6.79 -21.05
N ILE A 161 -12.17 6.72 -21.80
CA ILE A 161 -10.95 7.47 -21.50
C ILE A 161 -10.73 8.53 -22.58
N SER A 162 -10.57 9.78 -22.16
CA SER A 162 -10.19 10.91 -22.98
C SER A 162 -8.84 11.46 -22.54
N TYR A 163 -8.17 12.17 -23.44
CA TYR A 163 -6.79 12.60 -23.24
C TYR A 163 -6.64 14.11 -23.47
N ARG A 164 -5.84 14.76 -22.63
CA ARG A 164 -5.52 16.20 -22.66
C ARG A 164 -4.01 16.41 -22.73
N GLU A 165 -3.58 17.61 -23.15
CA GLU A 165 -2.16 17.96 -23.13
C GLU A 165 -1.60 17.90 -21.70
N PRO A 166 -0.44 17.24 -21.48
CA PRO A 166 0.13 17.08 -20.14
C PRO A 166 0.36 18.40 -19.42
N GLN A 167 -0.15 18.52 -18.20
CA GLN A 167 0.11 19.65 -17.32
C GLN A 167 1.51 19.52 -16.70
N ILE A 168 2.55 19.90 -17.44
CA ILE A 168 3.94 19.92 -16.94
C ILE A 168 4.00 20.95 -15.79
N GLN A 169 4.25 20.47 -14.58
CA GLN A 169 4.53 21.33 -13.43
C GLN A 169 6.00 21.79 -13.51
N GLU A 170 6.26 23.09 -13.29
CA GLU A 170 7.58 23.71 -13.54
C GLU A 170 8.75 23.02 -12.81
N GLU A 171 8.51 22.43 -11.63
CA GLU A 171 9.52 21.68 -10.88
C GLU A 171 9.92 20.34 -11.55
N GLU A 172 8.99 19.71 -12.28
CA GLU A 172 9.30 18.49 -13.06
C GLU A 172 10.10 18.82 -14.31
N GLU A 173 9.85 19.96 -14.98
CA GLU A 173 10.57 20.35 -16.20
C GLU A 173 12.09 20.47 -15.95
N ILE A 174 12.48 21.00 -14.79
CA ILE A 174 13.89 21.09 -14.37
C ILE A 174 14.48 19.68 -14.22
N SER A 175 13.79 18.79 -13.50
CA SER A 175 14.23 17.40 -13.26
C SER A 175 14.38 16.59 -14.56
N TYR A 176 13.39 16.68 -15.46
CA TYR A 176 13.45 15.99 -16.77
C TYR A 176 14.57 16.53 -17.66
N ARG A 177 14.82 17.85 -17.65
CA ARG A 177 15.96 18.44 -18.38
C ARG A 177 17.30 17.96 -17.87
N ASP A 178 17.49 17.91 -16.54
CA ASP A 178 18.74 17.45 -15.93
C ASP A 178 19.00 15.96 -16.22
N VAL A 179 17.97 15.11 -16.13
CA VAL A 179 18.08 13.67 -16.45
C VAL A 179 18.43 13.44 -17.93
N ILE A 180 17.81 14.19 -18.86
CA ILE A 180 18.12 14.08 -20.29
C ILE A 180 19.53 14.59 -20.59
N GLN A 181 19.96 15.71 -19.98
CA GLN A 181 21.32 16.22 -20.15
C GLN A 181 22.37 15.22 -19.63
N HIS A 182 22.19 14.68 -18.41
CA HIS A 182 23.10 13.68 -17.87
C HIS A 182 23.18 12.41 -18.72
N LYS A 183 22.04 11.90 -19.21
CA LYS A 183 22.01 10.70 -20.06
C LYS A 183 22.76 10.90 -21.38
N ASN A 184 22.55 12.05 -22.04
CA ASN A 184 23.25 12.40 -23.27
C ASN A 184 24.76 12.61 -23.03
N GLN A 185 25.13 13.19 -21.88
CA GLN A 185 26.52 13.40 -21.51
C GLN A 185 27.23 12.06 -21.26
N VAL A 186 26.65 11.13 -20.50
CA VAL A 186 27.22 9.79 -20.24
C VAL A 186 27.42 9.01 -21.54
N GLN A 187 26.43 8.98 -22.45
CA GLN A 187 26.57 8.31 -23.75
C GLN A 187 27.71 8.90 -24.61
N SER A 188 28.00 10.20 -24.48
CA SER A 188 29.11 10.84 -25.20
C SER A 188 30.49 10.47 -24.65
N VAL A 189 30.60 10.12 -23.36
CA VAL A 189 31.89 9.68 -22.76
C VAL A 189 32.18 8.22 -23.09
N GLU A 190 31.16 7.35 -23.04
CA GLU A 190 31.30 5.92 -23.36
C GLU A 190 31.67 5.68 -24.84
N ALA A 191 31.24 6.56 -25.75
CA ALA A 191 31.57 6.47 -27.18
C ALA A 191 33.03 6.83 -27.54
N PHE A 192 33.81 7.42 -26.63
CA PHE A 192 35.20 7.85 -26.90
C PHE A 192 36.27 6.94 -26.26
N GLY A 193 35.86 5.82 -25.65
CA GLY A 193 36.70 5.01 -24.75
C GLY A 193 37.25 3.69 -25.28
N THR A 194 37.37 3.45 -26.60
CA THR A 194 37.79 2.11 -27.10
C THR A 194 38.60 2.06 -28.41
N GLU A 195 39.73 2.77 -28.48
CA GLU A 195 40.82 2.55 -29.47
C GLU A 195 42.15 3.05 -28.85
N LYS A 196 43.31 2.36 -28.84
CA LYS A 196 43.75 1.07 -29.41
C LYS A 196 44.72 0.34 -28.47
N ALA A 197 44.80 -0.98 -28.60
CA ALA A 197 45.89 -1.80 -28.03
C ALA A 197 46.65 -2.53 -29.14
N GLN A 198 47.96 -2.26 -29.25
CA GLN A 198 49.06 -2.97 -29.96
C GLN A 198 50.15 -1.91 -30.27
N GLY A 199 51.45 -2.08 -29.99
CA GLY A 199 52.19 -3.12 -29.27
C GLY A 199 53.67 -3.09 -29.69
N SER A 200 54.63 -3.27 -28.76
CA SER A 200 56.02 -3.63 -29.07
C SER A 200 56.81 -4.03 -27.82
N GLU A 201 57.57 -5.12 -27.90
CA GLU A 201 58.46 -5.61 -26.83
C GLU A 201 59.89 -5.03 -26.96
N ARG A 202 60.63 -4.93 -25.85
CA ARG A 202 61.96 -5.58 -25.67
C ARG A 202 62.64 -5.26 -24.32
N GLY A 203 62.84 -6.30 -23.51
CA GLY A 203 64.18 -6.73 -23.06
C GLY A 203 64.94 -6.04 -21.90
N SER A 204 65.02 -6.77 -20.78
CA SER A 204 66.24 -6.98 -19.93
C SER A 204 66.75 -5.89 -18.96
N GLY A 205 67.09 -6.28 -17.72
CA GLY A 205 68.12 -5.55 -16.95
C GLY A 205 68.09 -5.48 -15.40
N THR A 206 68.21 -6.61 -14.68
CA THR A 206 68.88 -6.76 -13.34
C THR A 206 68.73 -5.75 -12.17
N LYS A 207 68.30 -6.29 -11.01
CA LYS A 207 68.84 -6.12 -9.62
C LYS A 207 69.14 -4.70 -9.06
N ASN A 208 68.54 -4.34 -7.91
CA ASN A 208 69.17 -4.57 -6.58
C ASN A 208 68.31 -4.22 -5.33
N MET A 209 68.86 -4.66 -4.19
CA MET A 209 68.41 -4.66 -2.78
C MET A 209 67.88 -3.35 -2.15
N GLY A 210 66.88 -3.49 -1.26
CA GLY A 210 67.13 -3.41 0.20
C GLY A 210 66.77 -2.14 1.00
N ALA A 211 65.74 -2.24 1.86
CA ALA A 211 65.51 -1.60 3.19
C ALA A 211 64.01 -1.74 3.51
N GLN A 212 63.48 -2.59 4.39
CA GLN A 212 63.76 -2.94 5.79
C GLN A 212 63.31 -1.87 6.83
N GLY A 213 62.23 -2.21 7.56
CA GLY A 213 61.55 -1.43 8.60
C GLY A 213 60.06 -1.84 8.63
N LYS A 214 59.60 -2.86 9.38
CA LYS A 214 59.43 -2.94 10.86
C LYS A 214 58.77 -1.65 11.41
N THR A 215 57.63 -1.66 12.11
CA THR A 215 56.90 -2.70 12.89
C THR A 215 55.37 -2.57 12.69
N ALA A 216 54.55 -3.63 12.72
CA ALA A 216 53.88 -4.20 13.91
C ALA A 216 53.42 -3.15 14.98
N GLY A 217 52.18 -3.15 15.47
CA GLY A 217 51.00 -3.92 15.03
C GLY A 217 49.77 -3.75 15.94
N ARG A 218 48.62 -4.11 15.38
CA ARG A 218 47.49 -4.84 16.01
C ARG A 218 46.65 -4.18 17.14
N SER A 219 45.34 -4.23 16.89
CA SER A 219 44.20 -4.50 17.79
C SER A 219 43.60 -3.42 18.72
N GLN A 220 42.26 -3.43 18.65
CA GLN A 220 41.26 -3.32 19.75
C GLN A 220 40.70 -1.94 20.14
N ASP A 221 39.44 -1.73 19.72
CA ASP A 221 38.34 -1.25 20.57
C ASP A 221 38.40 -1.90 21.97
N PRO A 222 38.01 -1.19 23.06
CA PRO A 222 36.61 -0.77 23.20
C PRO A 222 36.34 0.57 23.89
N GLY A 223 35.35 1.31 23.35
CA GLY A 223 34.14 1.71 24.08
C GLY A 223 34.16 2.76 25.23
N THR A 224 33.12 3.62 25.16
CA THR A 224 32.41 4.28 26.28
C THR A 224 32.98 5.59 26.86
N VAL A 225 32.21 6.69 26.78
CA VAL A 225 31.52 7.38 27.92
C VAL A 225 30.99 8.77 27.53
N SER A 226 29.68 8.96 27.72
CA SER A 226 28.92 10.18 28.11
C SER A 226 29.11 11.54 27.37
N GLY A 227 28.05 12.32 27.10
CA GLY A 227 26.60 12.09 27.30
C GLY A 227 25.80 13.35 27.66
N GLN A 228 24.49 13.15 27.93
CA GLN A 228 23.52 14.10 28.53
C GLN A 228 23.10 15.30 27.64
N LYS A 229 21.85 15.81 27.70
CA LYS A 229 20.76 15.61 28.69
C LYS A 229 19.37 15.94 28.10
N ALA A 230 18.33 15.25 28.59
CA ALA A 230 16.96 15.76 28.66
C ALA A 230 16.68 16.29 30.09
N PRO A 231 15.70 17.18 30.29
CA PRO A 231 14.59 16.89 31.22
C PRO A 231 13.25 17.55 30.75
N THR A 232 12.06 17.44 31.37
CA THR A 232 11.57 16.75 32.58
C THR A 232 10.08 16.41 32.42
N GLU A 233 9.54 15.45 33.18
CA GLU A 233 8.11 15.42 33.52
C GLU A 233 7.77 16.46 34.61
N THR A 234 6.49 16.80 34.79
CA THR A 234 6.01 17.47 36.01
C THR A 234 4.68 16.87 36.45
N VAL A 235 4.69 16.26 37.64
CA VAL A 235 3.50 15.76 38.34
C VAL A 235 3.06 16.80 39.37
N VAL A 236 1.76 17.09 39.44
CA VAL A 236 1.15 17.79 40.57
C VAL A 236 0.07 16.91 41.19
N LYS A 237 0.19 16.67 42.50
CA LYS A 237 -0.79 16.01 43.38
C LYS A 237 -1.34 17.04 44.38
N THR A 238 -2.51 16.73 44.95
CA THR A 238 -3.15 17.17 46.23
C THR A 238 -4.62 17.52 45.92
N ALA A 239 -5.69 16.82 46.29
CA ALA A 239 -6.10 16.00 47.47
C ALA A 239 -6.95 16.77 48.52
N ALA A 240 -8.22 16.37 48.67
CA ALA A 240 -9.12 16.40 49.85
C ALA A 240 -10.56 16.09 49.36
N GLU A 241 -11.22 14.96 49.66
CA GLU A 241 -11.81 14.46 50.93
C GLU A 241 -13.32 14.82 51.11
N PRO A 242 -14.10 14.09 51.95
CA PRO A 242 -15.32 13.43 51.46
C PRO A 242 -16.64 14.00 51.98
N VAL A 243 -17.76 13.48 51.43
CA VAL A 243 -19.10 13.60 52.03
C VAL A 243 -19.68 12.20 52.27
N VAL A 244 -20.17 11.98 53.49
CA VAL A 244 -20.83 10.78 54.00
C VAL A 244 -22.30 11.12 54.29
N GLU A 245 -23.15 10.10 54.47
CA GLU A 245 -24.53 10.16 54.97
C GLU A 245 -25.62 10.62 53.95
N LYS A 246 -26.83 10.05 53.89
CA LYS A 246 -27.58 9.22 54.88
C LYS A 246 -28.32 7.99 54.30
N LYS A 247 -28.59 7.06 55.21
CA LYS A 247 -29.67 6.05 55.19
C LYS A 247 -31.06 6.65 54.95
N ASN A 248 -31.94 5.83 54.35
CA ASN A 248 -33.37 5.57 54.62
C ASN A 248 -33.73 4.49 53.58
N ASP A 249 -34.01 3.21 53.86
CA ASP A 249 -34.91 2.58 54.82
C ASP A 249 -36.28 3.24 54.97
N SER A 250 -37.28 2.61 54.35
CA SER A 250 -38.72 2.67 54.65
C SER A 250 -39.48 1.75 53.69
N THR A 251 -39.77 0.53 54.14
CA THR A 251 -40.98 -0.19 53.71
C THR A 251 -42.22 0.67 53.93
N GLU A 252 -43.16 0.69 52.97
CA GLU A 252 -44.56 0.29 53.21
C GLU A 252 -45.40 0.32 51.91
N LYS A 253 -46.21 -0.74 51.75
CA LYS A 253 -47.46 -0.87 50.96
C LYS A 253 -47.44 -0.56 49.45
#